data_AF-A0A354Q7E3-F1
#
_entry.id   AF-A0A354Q7E3-F1
#
_cell.length_a   1.000
_cell.length_b   1.000
_cell.length_c   1.000
_cell.angle_alpha   90.00
_cell.angle_beta   90.00
_cell.angle_gamma   90.00
#
_symmetry.space_group_name_H-M   'P 1'
#
loop_
_entity.id
_entity.type
_entity.pdbx_description
1 polymer ?
#
loop_
_entity_poly.entity_id
_entity_poly.type
_entity_poly.pdbx_seq_one_letter_code
_entity_poly.pdbx_strand_id
1 'polypeptide(L)'
;EAISLLQQGGEETKILAGGHSLIPTMKLRLSTPETLIDIGGIPELKYINDKGDYLAIGAGTTHWAIESSDLVSQKAPALSHAAGQIGDVQVRNRGTIGGVLAHSDPQADYPGV
;
A
#
# COMPACT_ATOMS: atom_id res chain seq x y z
N GLU A 1 10.07 4.15 -15.20
CA GLU A 1 11.29 4.39 -14.42
C GLU A 1 11.43 3.45 -13.22
N ALA A 2 10.52 3.47 -12.24
CA ALA A 2 10.62 2.63 -11.03
C ALA A 2 10.86 1.13 -11.32
N ILE A 3 10.16 0.55 -12.30
CA ILE A 3 10.36 -0.85 -12.72
C ILE A 3 11.79 -1.08 -13.25
N SER A 4 12.30 -0.17 -14.07
CA SER A 4 13.65 -0.26 -14.63
C SER A 4 14.71 -0.15 -13.54
N LEU A 5 14.54 0.75 -12.57
CA LEU A 5 15.42 0.87 -11.41
C LEU A 5 15.40 -0.41 -10.55
N LEU A 6 14.23 -1.00 -10.33
CA LEU A 6 14.10 -2.25 -9.58
C LEU A 6 14.83 -3.41 -10.27
N GLN A 7 14.71 -3.51 -11.60
CA GLN A 7 15.41 -4.54 -12.37
C GLN A 7 16.93 -4.38 -12.33
N GLN A 8 17.44 -3.15 -12.30
CA GLN A 8 18.87 -2.85 -12.22
C GLN A 8 19.45 -3.10 -10.83
N GLY A 9 18.65 -2.84 -9.79
CA GLY A 9 19.12 -2.80 -8.40
C GLY A 9 19.17 -4.15 -7.66
N GLY A 10 18.69 -5.24 -8.26
CA GLY A 10 18.78 -6.58 -7.66
C GLY A 10 18.06 -6.74 -6.31
N GLU A 11 18.49 -7.71 -5.51
CA GLU A 11 17.83 -8.07 -4.24
C GLU A 11 17.98 -7.01 -3.13
N GLU A 12 19.04 -6.20 -3.20
CA GLU A 12 19.35 -5.12 -2.25
C GLU A 12 18.53 -3.84 -2.47
N THR A 13 17.65 -3.86 -3.48
CA THR A 13 16.76 -2.75 -3.80
C THR A 13 15.33 -3.06 -3.39
N LYS A 14 14.73 -2.16 -2.61
CA LYS A 14 13.33 -2.29 -2.16
C LYS A 14 12.48 -1.11 -2.59
N ILE A 15 11.22 -1.39 -2.91
CA ILE A 15 10.21 -0.36 -3.16
C ILE A 15 9.77 0.24 -1.81
N LEU A 16 9.75 1.57 -1.74
CA LEU A 16 9.17 2.32 -0.64
C LEU A 16 7.82 2.90 -1.07
N ALA A 17 6.73 2.39 -0.50
CA ALA A 17 5.39 2.96 -0.63
C ALA A 17 5.05 3.82 0.60
N GLY A 18 4.08 3.42 1.42
CA GLY A 18 3.72 4.11 2.67
C GLY A 18 4.74 3.99 3.80
N GLY A 19 5.70 3.07 3.69
CA GLY A 19 6.80 2.87 4.64
C GLY A 19 6.45 2.22 5.98
N HIS A 20 5.17 1.95 6.27
CA HIS A 20 4.71 1.51 7.59
C HIS A 20 5.04 0.05 7.98
N SER A 21 5.56 -0.75 7.05
CA SER A 21 6.15 -2.07 7.34
C SER A 21 7.67 -2.07 7.13
N LEU A 22 8.13 -1.47 6.02
CA LEU A 22 9.55 -1.43 5.66
C LEU A 22 10.40 -0.56 6.60
N ILE A 23 9.95 0.65 6.95
CA ILE A 23 10.73 1.53 7.83
C ILE A 23 10.88 0.95 9.25
N PRO A 24 9.82 0.40 9.88
CA PRO A 24 9.98 -0.29 11.17
C PRO A 24 10.97 -1.45 11.12
N THR A 25 10.91 -2.31 10.11
CA THR A 25 11.84 -3.44 9.97
C THR A 25 13.28 -2.97 9.73
N MET A 26 13.48 -1.87 8.99
CA MET A 26 14.80 -1.23 8.83
C MET A 26 15.33 -0.65 10.14
N LYS A 27 14.50 0.04 10.92
CA LYS A 27 14.89 0.59 12.24
C LYS A 27 15.34 -0.50 13.22
N LEU A 28 14.74 -1.69 13.12
CA LEU A 28 15.09 -2.87 13.90
C LEU A 28 16.20 -3.71 13.25
N ARG A 29 16.73 -3.30 12.09
CA ARG A 29 17.73 -4.02 11.28
C ARG A 29 17.32 -5.43 10.88
N LEU A 30 16.02 -5.69 10.78
CA LEU A 30 15.46 -6.92 10.21
C LEU A 30 15.44 -6.87 8.67
N SER A 31 15.55 -5.67 8.10
CA SER A 31 15.73 -5.44 6.66
C SER A 31 16.79 -4.37 6.46
N THR A 32 17.74 -4.60 5.55
CA THR A 32 18.88 -3.69 5.32
C THR A 32 19.11 -3.42 3.84
N PRO A 33 18.09 -2.95 3.08
CA PRO A 33 18.28 -2.64 1.67
C PRO A 33 19.28 -1.50 1.50
N GLU A 34 20.16 -1.60 0.50
CA GLU A 34 21.10 -0.54 0.14
C GLU A 34 20.41 0.59 -0.62
N THR A 35 19.36 0.27 -1.38
CA THR A 35 18.63 1.22 -2.21
C THR A 35 17.13 1.16 -1.96
N LEU A 36 16.50 2.34 -1.83
CA LEU A 36 15.06 2.50 -1.76
C LEU A 36 14.54 3.24 -3.00
N ILE A 37 13.55 2.65 -3.67
CA ILE A 37 12.81 3.28 -4.77
C ILE A 37 11.48 3.80 -4.21
N ASP A 38 11.40 5.10 -3.95
CA ASP A 38 10.16 5.74 -3.49
C ASP A 38 9.15 5.86 -4.64
N ILE A 39 8.03 5.14 -4.52
CA ILE A 39 6.90 5.20 -5.46
C ILE A 39 5.77 6.11 -4.98
N GLY A 40 5.89 6.70 -3.79
CA GLY A 40 4.95 7.64 -3.22
C GLY A 40 4.81 8.93 -4.04
N GLY A 41 5.79 9.24 -4.89
CA GLY A 41 5.75 10.35 -5.85
C GLY A 41 4.94 10.10 -7.12
N ILE A 42 4.48 8.87 -7.39
CA ILE A 42 3.83 8.51 -8.66
C ILE A 42 2.30 8.70 -8.54
N PRO A 43 1.71 9.77 -9.08
CA PRO A 43 0.28 10.05 -8.93
C PRO A 43 -0.60 9.01 -9.63
N GLU A 44 -0.13 8.37 -10.70
CA GLU A 44 -0.84 7.34 -11.45
C GLU A 44 -1.11 6.08 -10.62
N LEU A 45 -0.43 5.90 -9.49
CA LEU A 45 -0.69 4.80 -8.56
C LEU A 45 -1.76 5.13 -7.50
N LYS A 46 -2.29 6.36 -7.49
CA LYS A 46 -3.20 6.87 -6.45
C LYS A 46 -4.58 7.15 -7.03
N TYR A 47 -5.40 6.12 -7.16
CA TYR A 47 -6.74 6.25 -7.70
C TYR A 47 -7.69 5.20 -7.13
N ILE A 48 -8.98 5.53 -7.14
CA ILE A 48 -10.08 4.59 -6.95
C ILE A 48 -11.07 4.86 -8.08
N ASN A 49 -11.18 3.93 -9.02
CA ASN A 49 -11.98 4.08 -10.23
C ASN A 49 -13.01 2.96 -10.32
N ASP A 50 -14.24 3.33 -10.63
CA ASP A 50 -15.26 2.38 -11.04
C ASP A 50 -15.09 2.01 -12.51
N LYS A 51 -14.93 0.70 -12.80
CA LYS A 51 -14.87 0.17 -14.17
C LYS A 51 -16.17 -0.52 -14.59
N GLY A 52 -17.20 -0.48 -13.74
CA GLY A 52 -18.50 -1.08 -13.97
C GLY A 52 -18.60 -2.46 -13.35
N ASP A 53 -17.78 -3.39 -13.84
CA ASP A 53 -17.68 -4.78 -13.38
C ASP A 53 -16.73 -4.96 -12.18
N TYR A 54 -15.73 -4.10 -12.04
CA TYR A 54 -14.84 -4.08 -10.89
C TYR A 54 -14.46 -2.66 -10.44
N LEU A 55 -14.01 -2.55 -9.19
CA LEU A 55 -13.28 -1.39 -8.71
C LEU A 55 -11.79 -1.54 -9.02
N ALA A 56 -11.21 -0.58 -9.73
CA ALA A 56 -9.78 -0.49 -9.93
C ALA A 56 -9.19 0.44 -8.86
N ILE A 57 -8.34 -0.09 -7.98
CA ILE A 57 -7.66 0.67 -6.93
C ILE A 57 -6.16 0.65 -7.19
N GLY A 58 -5.55 1.84 -7.29
CA GLY A 58 -4.12 1.97 -7.50
C GLY A 58 -3.32 1.55 -6.26
N ALA A 59 -2.18 0.90 -6.46
CA ALA A 59 -1.34 0.35 -5.38
C ALA A 59 -0.87 1.41 -4.35
N GLY A 60 -0.74 2.67 -4.78
CA GLY A 60 -0.36 3.80 -3.93
C GLY A 60 -1.52 4.45 -3.17
N THR A 61 -2.74 3.92 -3.29
CA THR A 61 -3.92 4.41 -2.57
C THR A 61 -3.79 4.09 -1.08
N THR A 62 -3.90 5.12 -0.25
CA THR A 62 -3.77 4.98 1.21
C THR A 62 -4.97 4.27 1.84
N HIS A 63 -4.78 3.61 2.98
CA HIS A 63 -5.89 3.01 3.74
C HIS A 63 -6.97 4.05 4.09
N TRP A 64 -6.56 5.27 4.45
CA TRP A 64 -7.48 6.37 4.71
C TRP A 64 -8.34 6.74 3.49
N ALA A 65 -7.73 6.83 2.30
CA ALA A 65 -8.48 7.09 1.07
C ALA A 65 -9.49 5.96 0.74
N ILE A 66 -9.22 4.72 1.16
CA ILE A 66 -10.11 3.58 0.96
C ILE A 66 -11.24 3.60 2.00
N GLU A 67 -10.93 3.83 3.29
CA GLU A 67 -11.93 3.87 4.36
C GLU A 67 -12.95 5.01 4.12
N SER A 68 -12.47 6.16 3.64
CA SER A 68 -13.25 7.39 3.46
C SER A 68 -13.93 7.53 2.10
N SER A 69 -13.75 6.55 1.19
CA SER A 69 -14.34 6.61 -0.14
C SER A 69 -15.80 6.17 -0.12
N ASP A 70 -16.71 7.09 -0.48
CA ASP A 70 -18.13 6.77 -0.71
C ASP A 70 -18.32 5.68 -1.78
N LEU A 71 -17.48 5.68 -2.82
CA LEU A 71 -17.53 4.69 -3.87
C LEU A 71 -17.18 3.30 -3.34
N VAL A 72 -16.11 3.18 -2.53
CA VAL A 72 -15.71 1.91 -1.93
C VAL A 72 -16.72 1.45 -0.88
N SER A 73 -17.24 2.35 -0.04
CA SER A 73 -18.22 1.97 0.98
C SER A 73 -19.52 1.43 0.36
N GLN A 74 -19.94 1.93 -0.81
CA GLN A 74 -21.12 1.44 -1.53
C GLN A 74 -20.87 0.14 -2.29
N LYS A 75 -19.74 0.03 -3.00
CA LYS A 75 -19.47 -1.11 -3.90
C LYS A 75 -18.70 -2.26 -3.25
N ALA A 76 -17.90 -1.98 -2.23
CA ALA A 76 -17.08 -2.94 -1.50
C ALA A 76 -17.03 -2.59 0.01
N PRO A 77 -18.18 -2.64 0.72
CA PRO A 77 -18.29 -2.20 2.11
C PRO A 77 -17.34 -2.94 3.07
N ALA A 78 -17.08 -4.23 2.83
CA ALA A 78 -16.14 -5.02 3.62
C ALA A 78 -14.71 -4.46 3.52
N LEU A 79 -14.28 -4.04 2.32
CA LEU A 79 -12.96 -3.43 2.11
C LEU A 79 -12.84 -2.06 2.79
N SER A 80 -13.88 -1.22 2.68
CA SER A 80 -13.92 0.08 3.37
C SER A 80 -13.88 -0.09 4.89
N HIS A 81 -14.65 -1.03 5.44
CA HIS A 81 -14.65 -1.33 6.87
C HIS A 81 -13.27 -1.84 7.34
N ALA A 82 -12.71 -2.83 6.65
CA ALA A 82 -11.40 -3.37 6.98
C ALA A 82 -10.31 -2.30 6.92
N ALA A 83 -10.33 -1.43 5.90
CA ALA A 83 -9.38 -0.33 5.78
C ALA A 83 -9.37 0.57 7.03
N GLY A 84 -10.53 0.78 7.67
CA GLY A 84 -10.63 1.58 8.88
C GLY A 84 -10.24 0.88 10.18
N GLN A 85 -10.00 -0.43 10.15
CA GLN A 85 -9.45 -1.18 11.28
C GLN A 85 -7.92 -1.25 11.26
N ILE A 86 -7.27 -0.89 10.15
CA ILE A 86 -5.82 -0.98 10.00
C ILE A 86 -5.14 0.07 10.87
N GLY A 87 -4.35 -0.37 11.85
CA GLY A 87 -3.48 0.50 12.66
C GLY A 87 -4.20 1.72 13.26
N ASP A 88 -3.46 2.83 13.35
CA ASP A 88 -3.99 4.13 13.79
C ASP A 88 -4.15 5.11 12.61
N VAL A 89 -4.60 6.33 12.91
CA VAL A 89 -4.86 7.38 11.91
C VAL A 89 -3.57 7.74 11.14
N GLN A 90 -2.41 7.73 11.79
CA GLN A 90 -1.12 8.06 11.18
C GLN A 90 -0.69 6.95 10.22
N VAL A 91 -0.86 5.69 10.63
CA VAL A 91 -0.64 4.51 9.79
C VAL A 91 -1.55 4.59 8.57
N ARG A 92 -2.85 4.85 8.74
CA ARG A 92 -3.79 4.86 7.61
C ARG A 92 -3.57 5.98 6.61
N ASN A 93 -3.09 7.14 7.07
CA ASN A 93 -2.80 8.29 6.20
C ASN A 93 -1.58 8.09 5.28
N ARG A 94 -0.74 7.09 5.56
CA ARG A 94 0.51 6.87 4.84
C ARG A 94 0.61 5.46 4.26
N GLY A 95 0.19 4.45 5.00
CA GLY A 95 0.10 3.06 4.56
C GLY A 95 -0.82 2.93 3.34
N THR A 96 -0.42 2.08 2.41
CA THR A 96 -1.06 1.92 1.11
C THR A 96 -1.52 0.48 0.91
N ILE A 97 -2.62 0.27 0.20
CA ILE A 97 -3.13 -1.07 -0.11
C ILE A 97 -2.11 -1.96 -0.80
N GLY A 98 -1.41 -1.45 -1.82
CA GLY A 98 -0.38 -2.21 -2.52
C GLY A 98 0.80 -2.57 -1.62
N GLY A 99 1.17 -1.66 -0.72
CA GLY A 99 2.22 -1.90 0.28
C GLY A 99 1.89 -3.04 1.24
N VAL A 100 0.68 -3.06 1.80
CA VAL A 100 0.20 -4.16 2.69
C VAL A 100 0.14 -5.49 1.93
N LEU A 101 -0.45 -5.50 0.74
CA LEU A 101 -0.61 -6.73 -0.05
C LEU A 101 0.73 -7.29 -0.52
N ALA A 102 1.69 -6.43 -0.90
CA ALA A 102 3.01 -6.87 -1.32
C ALA A 102 3.91 -7.28 -0.14
N HIS A 103 3.64 -6.78 1.07
CA HIS A 103 4.36 -7.20 2.27
C HIS A 103 3.99 -8.63 2.69
N SER A 104 2.75 -9.05 2.42
CA SER A 104 2.28 -10.43 2.60
C SER A 104 2.45 -10.98 4.02
N ASP A 105 2.27 -10.14 5.04
CA ASP A 105 2.21 -10.59 6.44
C ASP A 105 0.84 -11.27 6.69
N PRO A 106 0.79 -12.52 7.17
CA PRO A 106 -0.46 -13.19 7.52
C PRO A 106 -1.33 -12.46 8.53
N GLN A 107 -0.76 -11.54 9.31
CA GLN A 107 -1.49 -10.72 10.27
C GLN A 107 -2.13 -9.47 9.65
N ALA A 108 -1.89 -9.20 8.36
CA ALA A 108 -2.48 -8.05 7.69
C ALA A 108 -3.97 -8.27 7.41
N ASP A 109 -4.75 -7.18 7.45
CA ASP A 109 -6.20 -7.24 7.33
C ASP A 109 -6.68 -7.57 5.91
N TYR A 110 -6.14 -6.90 4.88
CA TYR A 110 -6.63 -7.05 3.51
C TYR A 110 -6.55 -8.45 2.90
N PRO A 111 -5.48 -9.26 3.10
CA PRO A 111 -5.43 -10.60 2.52
C PRO A 111 -6.58 -11.54 2.94
N GLY A 112 -7.25 -11.28 4.06
CA GLY A 112 -8.38 -12.09 4.56
C GLY A 112 -9.77 -11.57 4.19
N VAL A 113 -9.86 -10.44 3.45
CA VAL A 113 -11.10 -9.76 3.05
C VAL A 113 -11.38 -9.99 1.58
#